data_AF-A0A3C0B576-F1
#
_entry.id   AF-A0A3C0B576-F1
#
_cell.length_a   1.000
_cell.length_b   1.000
_cell.length_c   1.000
_cell.angle_alpha   90.00
_cell.angle_beta   90.00
_cell.angle_gamma   90.00
#
_symmetry.space_group_name_H-M   'P 1'
#
loop_
_entity.id
_entity.type
_entity.pdbx_description
1 polymer ?
#
loop_
_entity_poly.entity_id
_entity_poly.type
_entity_poly.pdbx_seq_one_letter_code
_entity_poly.pdbx_strand_id
1 'polypeptide(L)'
;FKKEYRKINKILPSTYATRGFDVTFDTMMRLLQGKNYQETADSFATEQVDNKFEYYKKPDGGYTNKGIYILYYDTDLTIKEAE
;
A
#
# COMPACT_ATOMS: atom_id res chain seq x y z
N PHE A 1 -9.63 7.30 4.87
CA PHE A 1 -8.44 8.12 5.19
C PHE A 1 -8.52 9.57 4.70
N LYS A 2 -8.47 9.85 3.39
CA LYS A 2 -8.33 11.21 2.81
C LYS A 2 -9.33 12.26 3.36
N LYS A 3 -10.60 11.88 3.52
CA LYS A 3 -11.66 12.74 4.11
C LYS A 3 -11.35 13.16 5.55
N GLU A 4 -11.04 12.19 6.42
CA GLU A 4 -10.75 12.46 7.83
C GLU A 4 -9.44 13.22 8.01
N TYR A 5 -8.42 12.90 7.20
CA TYR A 5 -7.16 13.66 7.18
C TYR A 5 -7.41 15.13 6.86
N ARG A 6 -8.23 15.44 5.85
CA ARG A 6 -8.59 16.82 5.49
C ARG A 6 -9.41 17.52 6.57
N LYS A 7 -10.33 16.80 7.22
CA LYS A 7 -11.17 17.38 8.29
C LYS A 7 -10.33 17.93 9.44
N ILE A 8 -9.29 17.19 9.84
CA ILE A 8 -8.40 17.51 10.97
C ILE A 8 -7.32 18.50 10.55
N ASN A 9 -6.63 18.25 9.43
CA ASN A 9 -5.45 19.02 9.02
C ASN A 9 -5.75 20.20 8.09
N LYS A 10 -7.01 20.35 7.64
CA LYS A 10 -7.47 21.36 6.67
C LYS A 10 -6.78 21.33 5.30
N ILE A 11 -5.98 20.30 5.03
CA ILE A 11 -5.28 20.04 3.77
C ILE A 11 -5.47 18.58 3.35
N LEU A 12 -5.44 18.30 2.04
CA LEU A 12 -5.40 16.92 1.55
C LEU A 12 -4.06 16.26 1.93
N PRO A 13 -4.03 14.95 2.18
CA PRO A 13 -2.76 14.26 2.46
C PRO A 13 -1.84 14.35 1.25
N SER A 14 -0.56 14.62 1.52
CA SER A 14 0.49 14.49 0.51
C SER A 14 0.75 13.01 0.19
N THR A 15 1.46 12.74 -0.91
CA THR A 15 1.90 11.38 -1.25
C THR A 15 2.66 10.71 -0.09
N TYR A 16 3.47 11.47 0.65
CA TYR A 16 4.18 10.95 1.82
C TYR A 16 3.25 10.62 2.99
N ALA A 17 2.25 11.47 3.26
CA ALA A 17 1.26 11.21 4.30
C ALA A 17 0.42 9.96 3.97
N THR A 18 0.02 9.77 2.71
CA THR A 18 -0.68 8.55 2.29
C THR A 18 0.22 7.33 2.37
N ARG A 19 1.49 7.40 1.91
CA ARG A 19 2.45 6.28 2.06
C ARG A 19 2.67 5.88 3.52
N GLY A 20 2.82 6.86 4.42
CA GLY A 20 2.96 6.60 5.85
C GLY A 20 1.72 5.92 6.44
N PHE A 21 0.52 6.35 6.02
CA PHE A 21 -0.72 5.70 6.39
C PHE A 21 -0.78 4.25 5.89
N ASP A 22 -0.53 4.02 4.60
CA ASP A 22 -0.59 2.71 3.97
C ASP A 22 0.36 1.72 4.64
N VAL A 23 1.63 2.09 4.83
CA VAL A 23 2.62 1.22 5.49
C VAL A 23 2.21 0.90 6.94
N THR A 24 1.77 1.90 7.69
CA THR A 24 1.39 1.71 9.10
C THR A 24 0.15 0.83 9.22
N PHE A 25 -0.87 1.10 8.41
CA PHE A 25 -2.13 0.37 8.45
C PHE A 25 -1.95 -1.07 7.96
N ASP A 26 -1.19 -1.29 6.89
CA ASP A 26 -0.85 -2.63 6.41
C ASP A 26 -0.14 -3.46 7.50
N THR A 27 0.83 -2.83 8.17
CA THR A 27 1.57 -3.48 9.25
C THR A 27 0.66 -3.88 10.40
N MET A 28 -0.24 -2.98 10.83
CA MET A 28 -1.24 -3.29 11.85
C MET A 28 -2.14 -4.44 11.42
N MET A 29 -2.65 -4.42 10.19
CA MET A 29 -3.52 -5.48 9.67
C MET A 29 -2.83 -6.83 9.66
N ARG A 30 -1.55 -6.89 9.30
CA ARG A 30 -0.72 -8.10 9.34
C ARG A 30 -0.52 -8.63 10.75
N LEU A 31 -0.24 -7.76 11.72
CA LEU A 31 -0.08 -8.14 13.13
C LEU A 31 -1.37 -8.68 13.78
N LEU A 32 -2.54 -8.27 13.29
CA LEU A 32 -3.84 -8.65 13.85
C LEU A 32 -4.36 -10.01 13.36
N GLN A 33 -3.66 -10.71 12.45
CA GLN A 33 -4.15 -11.95 11.85
C GLN A 33 -3.93 -13.23 12.68
N GLY A 34 -3.46 -13.10 13.93
CA GLY A 34 -3.18 -14.26 14.79
C GLY A 34 -1.99 -15.12 14.35
N LYS A 35 -1.20 -14.62 13.40
CA LYS A 35 0.09 -15.18 12.93
C LYS A 35 1.20 -14.17 13.19
N ASN A 36 2.46 -14.59 13.11
CA ASN A 36 3.55 -13.63 13.18
C ASN A 36 3.61 -12.76 11.92
N TYR A 37 4.24 -11.59 12.04
CA TYR A 37 4.33 -10.63 10.94
C TYR A 37 4.97 -11.25 9.68
N GLN A 38 6.06 -12.00 9.85
CA GLN A 38 6.81 -12.56 8.73
C GLN A 38 5.95 -13.52 7.90
N GLU A 39 5.23 -14.43 8.56
CA GLU A 39 4.31 -15.35 7.90
C GLU A 39 3.27 -14.60 7.07
N THR A 40 2.65 -13.56 7.65
CA THR A 40 1.64 -12.78 6.92
C THR A 40 2.25 -11.98 5.77
N ALA A 41 3.43 -11.40 5.95
CA ALA A 41 4.17 -10.66 4.93
C ALA A 41 4.52 -11.54 3.72
N ASP A 42 4.90 -12.80 3.96
CA ASP A 42 5.29 -13.75 2.91
C ASP A 42 4.10 -14.45 2.24
N SER A 43 2.93 -14.48 2.88
CA SER A 43 1.81 -15.32 2.43
C SER A 43 0.89 -14.67 1.41
N PHE A 44 0.73 -13.34 1.42
CA PHE A 44 -0.24 -12.67 0.54
C PHE A 44 0.11 -11.21 0.26
N ALA A 45 -0.24 -10.80 -0.97
CA ALA A 45 -0.25 -9.41 -1.38
C ALA A 45 -1.40 -8.65 -0.68
N THR A 46 -1.17 -7.39 -0.37
CA THR A 46 -2.20 -6.49 0.16
C THR A 46 -2.19 -5.19 -0.62
N GLU A 47 -3.31 -4.46 -0.53
CA GLU A 47 -3.47 -3.16 -1.13
C GLU A 47 -4.09 -2.22 -0.10
N GLN A 48 -3.55 -1.00 -0.05
CA GLN A 48 -4.06 0.07 0.80
C GLN A 48 -4.49 1.25 -0.09
N VAL A 49 -4.43 2.49 0.41
CA VAL A 49 -5.08 3.62 -0.29
C VAL A 49 -4.45 3.88 -1.66
N ASP A 50 -3.12 3.92 -1.74
CA ASP A 50 -2.40 4.21 -2.98
C ASP A 50 -1.25 3.19 -3.26
N ASN A 51 -1.02 2.18 -2.40
CA ASN A 51 0.12 1.25 -2.52
C ASN A 51 -0.31 -0.24 -2.43
N LYS A 52 0.33 -1.06 -3.27
CA LYS A 52 0.33 -2.52 -3.21
C LYS A 52 1.58 -3.04 -2.49
N PHE A 53 1.43 -4.06 -1.67
CA PHE A 53 2.50 -4.68 -0.89
C PHE A 53 2.54 -6.18 -1.17
N GLU A 54 3.59 -6.61 -1.86
CA GLU A 54 3.87 -8.00 -2.17
C GLU A 54 5.37 -8.23 -1.95
N TYR A 55 5.70 -8.75 -0.76
CA TYR A 55 7.09 -8.84 -0.32
C TYR A 55 7.74 -10.13 -0.77
N TYR A 56 8.96 -10.01 -1.29
CA TYR A 56 9.82 -11.13 -1.66
C TYR A 56 11.14 -11.02 -0.95
N LYS A 57 11.55 -12.12 -0.30
CA LYS A 57 12.88 -12.21 0.29
C LYS A 57 13.93 -12.21 -0.80
N LYS A 58 14.95 -11.36 -0.67
CA LYS A 58 16.04 -11.31 -1.65
C LYS A 58 17.15 -12.32 -1.28
N PRO A 59 17.80 -12.97 -2.25
CA PRO A 59 18.91 -13.90 -1.99
C PRO A 59 20.10 -13.26 -1.26
N ASP A 60 20.34 -11.97 -1.46
CA ASP A 60 21.40 -11.16 -0.84
C ASP A 60 20.99 -10.56 0.53
N GLY A 61 19.81 -10.92 1.04
CA GLY A 61 19.27 -10.40 2.29
C GLY A 61 18.29 -9.25 2.12
N GLY A 62 17.44 -9.08 3.13
CA GLY A 62 16.32 -8.14 3.11
C GLY A 62 15.16 -8.57 2.22
N TYR A 63 14.27 -7.62 1.94
CA TYR A 63 13.04 -7.83 1.16
C TYR A 63 12.92 -6.77 0.06
N THR A 64 12.21 -7.12 -1.00
CA THR A 64 11.75 -6.19 -2.03
C THR A 64 10.23 -6.25 -2.12
N ASN A 65 9.59 -5.10 -2.28
CA ASN A 65 8.17 -5.04 -2.62
C ASN A 65 8.02 -5.07 -4.14
N LYS A 66 7.31 -6.06 -4.68
CA LYS A 66 6.99 -6.19 -6.10
C LYS A 66 5.54 -5.87 -6.44
N GLY A 67 4.74 -5.43 -5.46
CA GLY A 67 3.38 -4.97 -5.71
C GLY A 67 3.41 -3.72 -6.60
N ILE A 68 2.87 -3.85 -7.81
CA ILE A 68 2.82 -2.78 -8.80
C ILE A 68 1.41 -2.55 -9.31
N TYR A 69 1.18 -1.35 -9.82
CA TYR A 69 0.04 -1.00 -10.65
C TYR A 69 0.53 -0.79 -12.08
N ILE A 70 -0.19 -1.35 -13.05
CA ILE A 70 -0.02 -0.99 -14.46
C ILE A 70 -1.10 0.05 -14.75
N LEU A 71 -0.69 1.28 -15.09
CA LEU A 71 -1.60 2.40 -15.28
C LEU A 71 -1.59 2.84 -16.74
N TYR A 72 -2.75 3.24 -17.26
CA TYR A 72 -2.91 3.82 -18.59
C TYR A 72 -3.86 5.01 -18.59
N TYR A 73 -3.77 5.86 -19.62
CA TYR A 73 -4.74 6.91 -19.87
C TYR A 73 -5.91 6.35 -20.67
N ASP A 74 -7.12 6.49 -20.13
CA ASP A 74 -8.34 6.15 -20.87
C ASP A 74 -8.69 7.26 -21.89
N THR A 75 -9.67 6.98 -22.73
CA THR A 75 -10.27 7.84 -23.74
C THR A 75 -10.72 9.21 -23.22
N ASP A 76 -11.06 9.31 -21.93
CA ASP A 76 -11.42 10.56 -21.24
C ASP A 76 -10.22 11.27 -20.57
N LEU A 77 -9.00 10.81 -20.83
CA LEU A 77 -7.74 11.27 -20.24
C LEU A 77 -7.62 11.03 -18.73
N THR A 78 -8.52 10.23 -18.13
CA THR A 78 -8.36 9.78 -16.75
C THR A 78 -7.34 8.64 -16.65
N ILE A 79 -6.67 8.53 -15.52
CA ILE A 79 -5.75 7.42 -15.23
C ILE A 79 -6.58 6.25 -14.72
N LYS A 80 -6.44 5.09 -15.35
CA LYS A 80 -7.05 3.82 -14.92
C LYS A 80 -5.99 2.74 -14.71
N GLU A 81 -6.29 1.80 -13.84
CA GLU A 81 -5.52 0.57 -13.70
C GLU A 81 -5.86 -0.39 -14.84
N ALA A 82 -4.84 -1.00 -15.44
CA ALA A 82 -4.98 -2.08 -16.40
C ALA A 82 -5.19 -3.40 -15.65
N GLU A 83 -6.30 -4.08 -15.94
CA GLU A 83 -6.63 -5.43 -15.46
C GLU A 83 -6.09 -6.53 -16.38
#